data_AF-V5I7C6-F1
#
_entry.id   AF-V5I7C6-F1
#
_cell.length_a   1.000
_cell.length_b   1.000
_cell.length_c   1.000
_cell.angle_alpha   90.00
_cell.angle_beta   90.00
_cell.angle_gamma   90.00
#
_symmetry.space_group_name_H-M   'P 1'
#
loop_
_entity.id
_entity.type
_entity.pdbx_description
1 polymer ?
#
loop_
_entity_poly.entity_id
_entity_poly.type
_entity_poly.pdbx_seq_one_letter_code
_entity_poly.pdbx_strand_id
1 'polypeptide(L)'
;DSPIPDENGLKILEENFEEAIHFVNTCIHPQTVPSNIQALLNDDSCINLTQNSSPFWIMCAALRELVQANGTLPVKGSLPDMAADTNSYITLQQLYHKQAQSQAEAVYRRASQIARNLGLPQDVITENEVKLFCKHASELHVVRGSCIADEYERTSLDLSSYLEDPDSLMFYYIILRGLERFISEFNTYPGQFDDQVEPDVLKLKGIISKLLSEWSCSHVLRDERVHEVCRYGGAELHSVSAILG
;
A
#
# COMPACT_ATOMS: atom_id res chain seq x y z
N ASP A 1 -5.76 44.77 16.38
CA ASP A 1 -6.63 44.98 17.54
C ASP A 1 -7.17 43.67 18.06
N SER A 2 -7.16 43.46 19.38
CA SER A 2 -7.72 42.24 19.96
C SER A 2 -9.26 42.28 19.90
N PRO A 3 -9.94 41.19 19.55
CA PRO A 3 -11.40 41.17 19.45
C PRO A 3 -12.06 41.50 20.78
N ILE A 4 -13.15 42.25 20.71
CA ILE A 4 -13.92 42.72 21.86
C ILE A 4 -14.66 41.50 22.46
N PRO A 5 -14.50 41.23 23.77
CA PRO A 5 -15.22 40.14 24.41
C PRO A 5 -16.73 40.43 24.48
N ASP A 6 -17.54 39.38 24.34
CA ASP A 6 -18.99 39.43 24.51
C ASP A 6 -19.41 39.60 25.98
N GLU A 7 -20.72 39.59 26.25
CA GLU A 7 -21.31 39.74 27.59
C GLU A 7 -20.85 38.65 28.59
N ASN A 8 -20.27 37.55 28.10
CA ASN A 8 -19.75 36.44 28.89
C ASN A 8 -18.21 36.44 28.96
N GLY A 9 -17.54 37.45 28.41
CA GLY A 9 -16.08 37.55 28.40
C GLY A 9 -15.41 36.74 27.27
N LEU A 10 -16.17 36.18 26.32
CA LEU A 10 -15.66 35.40 25.21
C LEU A 10 -15.28 36.32 24.06
N LYS A 11 -14.02 36.25 23.63
CA LYS A 11 -13.56 36.97 22.43
C LYS A 11 -14.13 36.30 21.19
N ILE A 12 -14.99 37.00 20.46
CA ILE A 12 -15.50 36.52 19.18
C ILE A 12 -14.36 36.60 18.17
N LEU A 13 -13.84 35.45 17.76
CA LEU A 13 -12.84 35.31 16.70
C LEU A 13 -13.58 35.05 15.39
N GLU A 14 -13.87 36.06 14.57
CA GLU A 14 -14.60 35.86 13.29
C GLU A 14 -13.94 34.81 12.38
N GLU A 15 -12.61 34.70 12.43
CA GLU A 15 -11.81 33.69 11.73
C GLU A 15 -12.28 32.25 12.04
N ASN A 16 -12.75 31.97 13.25
CA ASN A 16 -13.22 30.62 13.60
C ASN A 16 -14.53 30.24 12.89
N PHE A 17 -15.38 31.23 12.58
CA PHE A 17 -16.61 31.01 11.83
C PHE A 17 -16.30 30.80 10.35
N GLU A 18 -15.34 31.55 9.80
CA GLU A 18 -14.85 31.37 8.43
C GLU A 18 -14.21 29.99 8.24
N GLU A 19 -13.34 29.56 9.17
CA GLU A 19 -12.77 28.21 9.19
C GLU A 19 -13.87 27.14 9.27
N ALA A 20 -14.86 27.32 10.15
CA ALA A 20 -15.96 26.37 10.31
C ALA A 20 -16.74 26.20 8.98
N ILE A 21 -17.05 27.30 8.28
CA ILE A 21 -17.72 27.27 6.97
C ILE A 21 -16.86 26.54 5.95
N HIS A 22 -15.55 26.79 5.92
CA HIS A 22 -14.63 26.11 5.02
C HIS A 22 -14.58 24.58 5.26
N PHE A 23 -14.58 24.16 6.52
CA PHE A 23 -14.47 22.74 6.89
C PHE A 23 -15.78 21.95 6.80
N VAL A 24 -16.94 22.60 6.57
CA VAL A 24 -18.23 21.91 6.39
C VAL A 24 -18.12 20.76 5.39
N ASN A 25 -17.43 20.96 4.27
CA ASN A 25 -17.28 19.94 3.22
C ASN A 25 -16.45 18.71 3.63
N THR A 26 -15.78 18.74 4.78
CA THR A 26 -14.92 17.63 5.25
C THR A 26 -15.38 17.06 6.59
N CYS A 27 -15.95 17.88 7.48
CA CYS A 27 -16.27 17.49 8.85
C CYS A 27 -17.69 16.93 9.05
N ILE A 28 -18.61 17.09 8.08
CA ILE A 28 -19.99 16.62 8.22
C ILE A 28 -20.19 15.16 7.76
N HIS A 29 -19.15 14.53 7.23
CA HIS A 29 -19.25 13.15 6.77
C HIS A 29 -19.38 12.18 7.95
N PRO A 30 -20.30 11.19 7.87
CA PRO A 30 -20.40 10.16 8.90
C PRO A 30 -19.07 9.42 9.05
N GLN A 31 -18.62 9.23 10.30
CA GLN A 31 -17.49 8.35 10.56
C GLN A 31 -17.88 6.91 10.20
N THR A 32 -17.23 6.38 9.18
CA THR A 32 -17.40 5.00 8.72
C THR A 32 -16.03 4.34 8.63
N VAL A 33 -16.01 3.02 8.79
CA VAL A 33 -14.79 2.23 8.60
C VAL A 33 -14.52 2.14 7.10
N PRO A 34 -13.35 2.58 6.59
CA PRO A 34 -13.02 2.50 5.16
C PRO A 34 -13.06 1.07 4.64
N SER A 35 -13.42 0.89 3.36
CA SER A 35 -13.60 -0.44 2.76
C SER A 35 -12.32 -1.30 2.77
N ASN A 36 -11.15 -0.69 2.56
CA ASN A 36 -9.85 -1.37 2.67
C ASN A 36 -9.61 -1.90 4.09
N ILE A 37 -10.00 -1.14 5.12
CA ILE A 37 -9.87 -1.56 6.52
C ILE A 37 -10.89 -2.66 6.83
N GLN A 38 -12.13 -2.54 6.34
CA GLN A 38 -13.12 -3.62 6.49
C GLN A 38 -12.63 -4.93 5.86
N ALA A 39 -12.07 -4.87 4.65
CA ALA A 39 -11.49 -6.04 3.98
C ALA A 39 -10.34 -6.65 4.80
N LEU A 40 -9.46 -5.81 5.34
CA LEU A 40 -8.35 -6.22 6.21
C LEU A 40 -8.85 -6.87 7.52
N LEU A 41 -9.87 -6.32 8.17
CA LEU A 41 -10.44 -6.88 9.39
C LEU A 41 -11.22 -8.17 9.14
N ASN A 42 -11.69 -8.39 7.90
CA ASN A 42 -12.36 -9.62 7.47
C ASN A 42 -11.40 -10.63 6.81
N ASP A 43 -10.10 -10.36 6.82
CA ASP A 43 -9.10 -11.24 6.27
C ASP A 43 -8.96 -12.54 7.06
N ASP A 44 -8.68 -13.65 6.38
CA ASP A 44 -8.47 -14.96 7.03
C ASP A 44 -7.37 -14.91 8.09
N SER A 45 -6.30 -14.15 7.82
CA SER A 45 -5.18 -13.95 8.76
C SER A 45 -5.59 -13.19 10.03
N CYS A 46 -6.67 -12.40 9.97
CA CYS A 46 -7.24 -11.68 11.11
C CYS A 46 -8.25 -12.55 11.88
N ILE A 47 -9.03 -13.37 11.17
CA ILE A 47 -10.11 -14.20 11.74
C ILE A 47 -9.55 -15.47 12.39
N ASN A 48 -8.67 -16.17 11.66
CA ASN A 48 -8.17 -17.50 12.02
C ASN A 48 -6.74 -17.40 12.55
N LEU A 49 -6.60 -16.83 13.75
CA LEU A 49 -5.30 -16.69 14.39
C LEU A 49 -4.73 -18.03 14.85
N THR A 50 -3.42 -18.17 14.71
CA THR A 50 -2.64 -19.34 15.13
C THR A 50 -1.40 -18.89 15.92
N GLN A 51 -0.63 -19.85 16.45
CA GLN A 51 0.63 -19.56 17.12
C GLN A 51 1.69 -18.92 16.21
N ASN A 52 1.52 -19.03 14.88
CA ASN A 52 2.43 -18.43 13.90
C ASN A 52 1.95 -17.06 13.40
N SER A 53 0.80 -16.58 13.89
CA SER A 53 0.26 -15.28 13.49
C SER A 53 1.17 -14.14 13.97
N SER A 54 1.39 -13.16 13.09
CA SER A 54 2.23 -12.01 13.42
C SER A 54 1.55 -11.07 14.44
N PRO A 55 2.33 -10.26 15.18
CA PRO A 55 1.81 -9.23 16.09
C PRO A 55 0.77 -8.32 15.43
N PHE A 56 1.00 -7.98 14.16
CA PHE A 56 0.11 -7.16 13.35
C PHE A 56 -1.31 -7.75 13.27
N TRP A 57 -1.45 -9.03 12.93
CA TRP A 57 -2.75 -9.68 12.80
C TRP A 57 -3.46 -9.85 14.15
N ILE A 58 -2.70 -10.03 15.23
CA ILE A 58 -3.24 -10.06 16.60
C ILE A 58 -3.82 -8.70 16.97
N MET A 59 -3.13 -7.60 16.65
CA MET A 59 -3.66 -6.24 16.84
C MET A 59 -4.88 -5.96 15.95
N CYS A 60 -4.90 -6.47 14.71
CA CYS A 60 -6.06 -6.37 13.82
C CYS A 60 -7.28 -7.09 14.39
N ALA A 61 -7.12 -8.28 14.97
CA ALA A 61 -8.21 -9.00 15.61
C ALA A 61 -8.76 -8.26 16.83
N ALA A 62 -7.89 -7.66 17.65
CA ALA A 62 -8.32 -6.82 18.78
C ALA A 62 -9.05 -5.55 18.31
N LEU A 63 -8.55 -4.91 17.24
CA LEU A 63 -9.20 -3.76 16.61
C LEU A 63 -10.57 -4.12 16.04
N ARG A 64 -10.70 -5.28 15.41
CA ARG A 64 -11.97 -5.78 14.85
C ARG A 64 -13.06 -5.84 15.92
N GLU A 65 -12.75 -6.34 17.11
CA GLU A 65 -13.71 -6.40 18.21
C GLU A 65 -14.12 -5.01 18.71
N LEU A 66 -13.16 -4.07 18.82
CA LEU A 66 -13.46 -2.67 19.17
C LEU A 66 -14.39 -2.04 18.13
N VAL A 67 -14.11 -2.26 16.84
CA VAL A 67 -14.92 -1.75 15.73
C VAL A 67 -16.31 -2.36 15.74
N GLN A 68 -16.46 -3.65 16.05
CA GLN A 68 -17.76 -4.31 16.19
C GLN A 68 -18.57 -3.76 17.37
N ALA A 69 -17.91 -3.39 18.47
CA ALA A 69 -18.58 -2.81 19.63
C ALA A 69 -18.98 -1.34 19.43
N ASN A 70 -18.11 -0.53 18.80
CA ASN A 70 -18.28 0.93 18.72
C ASN A 70 -18.78 1.43 17.36
N GLY A 71 -18.75 0.60 16.32
CA GLY A 71 -19.09 0.96 14.93
C GLY A 71 -18.07 1.84 14.22
N THR A 72 -16.97 2.22 14.88
CA THR A 72 -15.96 3.17 14.37
C THR A 72 -14.54 2.74 14.74
N LEU A 73 -13.55 3.26 14.01
CA LEU A 73 -12.13 3.08 14.32
C LEU A 73 -11.73 3.90 15.57
N PRO A 74 -10.64 3.53 16.27
CA PRO A 74 -10.06 4.35 17.31
C PRO A 74 -9.79 5.77 16.82
N VAL A 75 -9.99 6.76 17.69
CA VAL A 75 -9.67 8.15 17.37
C VAL A 75 -8.16 8.34 17.34
N LYS A 76 -7.66 9.12 16.38
CA LYS A 76 -6.23 9.42 16.20
C LYS A 76 -5.62 10.16 17.39
N GLY A 77 -6.45 10.88 18.16
CA GLY A 77 -6.08 11.64 19.35
C GLY A 77 -5.41 12.99 19.07
N SER A 78 -4.91 13.22 17.86
CA SER A 78 -4.43 14.52 17.40
C SER A 78 -5.55 15.33 16.75
N LEU A 79 -5.58 16.63 17.00
CA LEU A 79 -6.44 17.58 16.30
C LEU A 79 -5.61 18.45 15.35
N PRO A 80 -6.17 18.86 14.21
CA PRO A 80 -5.57 19.91 13.39
C PRO A 80 -5.53 21.24 14.16
N ASP A 81 -4.74 22.18 13.66
CA ASP A 81 -4.77 23.55 14.15
C ASP A 81 -6.12 24.21 13.80
N MET A 82 -6.58 25.13 14.65
CA MET A 82 -7.84 25.86 14.45
C MET A 82 -7.85 27.17 15.26
N ALA A 83 -8.50 28.19 14.73
CA ALA A 83 -8.68 29.47 15.41
C ALA A 83 -9.58 29.30 16.66
N ALA A 84 -8.96 29.28 17.83
CA ALA A 84 -9.65 29.16 19.11
C ALA A 84 -8.86 29.86 20.23
N ASP A 85 -9.53 30.16 21.34
CA ASP A 85 -8.78 30.55 22.54
C ASP A 85 -7.97 29.36 23.09
N THR A 86 -6.85 29.67 23.73
CA THR A 86 -5.90 28.66 24.22
C THR A 86 -6.54 27.64 25.16
N ASN A 87 -7.46 28.06 26.02
CA ASN A 87 -8.07 27.16 27.00
C ASN A 87 -9.04 26.19 26.32
N SER A 88 -9.88 26.68 25.40
CA SER A 88 -10.79 25.85 24.62
C SER A 88 -10.03 24.85 23.74
N TYR A 89 -8.99 25.30 23.03
CA TYR A 89 -8.17 24.43 22.19
C TYR A 89 -7.49 23.32 23.00
N ILE A 90 -6.83 23.66 24.11
CA ILE A 90 -6.15 22.67 24.96
C ILE A 90 -7.17 21.69 25.57
N THR A 91 -8.33 22.18 26.02
CA THR A 91 -9.37 21.32 26.59
C THR A 91 -9.89 20.32 25.56
N LEU A 92 -10.15 20.76 24.33
CA LEU A 92 -10.59 19.90 23.24
C LEU A 92 -9.51 18.89 22.85
N GLN A 93 -8.25 19.34 22.72
CA GLN A 93 -7.12 18.47 22.41
C GLN A 93 -6.94 17.37 23.47
N GLN A 94 -7.03 17.72 24.76
CA GLN A 94 -6.93 16.76 25.85
C GLN A 94 -8.07 15.73 25.84
N LEU A 95 -9.28 16.12 25.43
CA LEU A 95 -10.42 15.21 25.30
C LEU A 95 -10.13 14.12 24.26
N TYR A 96 -9.67 14.50 23.07
CA TYR A 96 -9.30 13.57 22.01
C TYR A 96 -8.11 12.70 22.41
N HIS A 97 -7.10 13.27 23.06
CA HIS A 97 -5.94 12.54 23.54
C HIS A 97 -6.32 11.47 24.57
N LYS A 98 -7.14 11.82 25.57
CA LYS A 98 -7.64 10.88 26.57
C LYS A 98 -8.47 9.76 25.96
N GLN A 99 -9.34 10.10 25.01
CA GLN A 99 -10.15 9.10 24.31
C GLN A 99 -9.28 8.13 23.50
N ALA A 100 -8.30 8.65 22.76
CA ALA A 100 -7.35 7.81 22.01
C ALA A 100 -6.55 6.88 22.93
N GLN A 101 -6.08 7.39 24.07
CA GLN A 101 -5.35 6.60 25.06
C GLN A 101 -6.22 5.46 25.63
N SER A 102 -7.46 5.77 26.01
CA SER A 102 -8.42 4.78 26.52
C SER A 102 -8.72 3.68 25.50
N GLN A 103 -8.96 4.06 24.24
CA GLN A 103 -9.21 3.09 23.16
C GLN A 103 -7.98 2.24 22.84
N ALA A 104 -6.78 2.84 22.79
CA ALA A 104 -5.54 2.11 22.59
C ALA A 104 -5.25 1.13 23.73
N GLU A 105 -5.54 1.52 24.98
CA GLU A 105 -5.42 0.63 26.13
C GLU A 105 -6.40 -0.55 26.04
N ALA A 106 -7.63 -0.32 25.61
CA ALA A 106 -8.61 -1.39 25.38
C ALA A 106 -8.13 -2.38 24.32
N VAL A 107 -7.61 -1.89 23.18
CA VAL A 107 -7.02 -2.72 22.13
C VAL A 107 -5.80 -3.47 22.65
N TYR A 108 -4.93 -2.83 23.42
CA TYR A 108 -3.74 -3.46 23.99
C TYR A 108 -4.08 -4.61 24.94
N ARG A 109 -5.01 -4.38 25.86
CA ARG A 109 -5.48 -5.42 26.79
C ARG A 109 -6.06 -6.61 26.03
N ARG A 110 -6.83 -6.35 24.96
CA ARG A 110 -7.42 -7.42 24.15
C ARG A 110 -6.38 -8.16 23.32
N ALA A 111 -5.48 -7.45 22.62
CA ALA A 111 -4.39 -8.05 21.86
C ALA A 111 -3.48 -8.92 22.76
N SER A 112 -3.16 -8.43 23.95
CA SER A 112 -2.38 -9.18 24.96
C SER A 112 -3.11 -10.42 25.47
N GLN A 113 -4.45 -10.38 25.57
CA GLN A 113 -5.24 -11.56 25.91
C GLN A 113 -5.23 -12.58 24.77
N ILE A 114 -5.40 -12.14 23.53
CA ILE A 114 -5.36 -13.01 22.34
C ILE A 114 -3.98 -13.69 22.23
N ALA A 115 -2.90 -12.92 22.36
CA ALA A 115 -1.53 -13.45 22.33
C ALA A 115 -1.30 -14.52 23.41
N ARG A 116 -1.72 -14.25 24.66
CA ARG A 116 -1.62 -15.22 25.76
C ARG A 116 -2.43 -16.50 25.48
N ASN A 117 -3.63 -16.38 24.91
CA ASN A 117 -4.46 -17.54 24.56
C ASN A 117 -3.83 -18.40 23.45
N LEU A 118 -3.04 -17.79 22.57
CA LEU A 118 -2.26 -18.48 21.53
C LEU A 118 -0.94 -19.05 22.09
N GLY A 119 -0.61 -18.84 23.36
CA GLY A 119 0.64 -19.30 23.96
C GLY A 119 1.86 -18.48 23.56
N LEU A 120 1.66 -17.26 23.06
CA LEU A 120 2.76 -16.36 22.67
C LEU A 120 3.37 -15.67 23.90
N PRO A 121 4.66 -15.29 23.85
CA PRO A 121 5.32 -14.51 24.89
C PRO A 121 4.61 -13.18 25.19
N GLN A 122 4.73 -12.69 26.43
CA GLN A 122 4.04 -11.47 26.89
C GLN A 122 4.58 -10.18 26.26
N ASP A 123 5.81 -10.20 25.77
CA ASP A 123 6.52 -9.10 25.14
C ASP A 123 6.27 -8.99 23.62
N VAL A 124 5.53 -9.94 23.03
CA VAL A 124 5.19 -9.92 21.58
C VAL A 124 4.35 -8.71 21.18
N ILE A 125 3.56 -8.17 22.11
CA ILE A 125 2.72 -6.99 21.89
C ILE A 125 3.09 -5.94 22.94
N THR A 126 3.57 -4.79 22.49
CA THR A 126 3.89 -3.67 23.39
C THR A 126 2.83 -2.58 23.36
N GLU A 127 2.68 -1.85 24.47
CA GLU A 127 1.72 -0.73 24.56
C GLU A 127 2.06 0.39 23.56
N ASN A 128 3.35 0.64 23.31
CA ASN A 128 3.80 1.66 22.37
C ASN A 128 3.45 1.32 20.92
N GLU A 129 3.62 0.06 20.52
CA GLU A 129 3.21 -0.40 19.19
C GLU A 129 1.70 -0.31 19.01
N VAL A 130 0.91 -0.71 20.01
CA VAL A 130 -0.56 -0.60 19.94
C VAL A 130 -1.00 0.86 19.87
N LYS A 131 -0.38 1.77 20.61
CA LYS A 131 -0.67 3.21 20.50
C LYS A 131 -0.41 3.74 19.10
N LEU A 132 0.74 3.37 18.50
CA LEU A 132 1.06 3.76 17.12
C LEU A 132 0.06 3.13 16.13
N PHE A 133 -0.24 1.85 16.30
CA PHE A 133 -1.21 1.12 15.49
C PHE A 133 -2.61 1.77 15.53
N CYS A 134 -3.12 2.09 16.71
CA CYS A 134 -4.42 2.76 16.86
C CYS A 134 -4.43 4.17 16.26
N LYS A 135 -3.32 4.93 16.41
CA LYS A 135 -3.18 6.26 15.79
C LYS A 135 -3.28 6.21 14.27
N HIS A 136 -2.81 5.11 13.65
CA HIS A 136 -2.81 4.91 12.20
C HIS A 136 -3.84 3.84 11.75
N ALA A 137 -4.88 3.58 12.56
CA ALA A 137 -5.85 2.50 12.29
C ALA A 137 -6.61 2.69 10.96
N SER A 138 -6.83 3.93 10.53
CA SER A 138 -7.46 4.25 9.23
C SER A 138 -6.51 4.10 8.04
N GLU A 139 -5.20 4.01 8.30
CA GLU A 139 -4.12 4.02 7.30
C GLU A 139 -3.48 2.61 7.16
N LEU A 140 -4.02 1.59 7.84
CA LEU A 140 -3.50 0.23 7.77
C LEU A 140 -3.65 -0.33 6.35
N HIS A 141 -2.60 -1.02 5.91
CA HIS A 141 -2.54 -1.62 4.59
C HIS A 141 -1.72 -2.91 4.60
N VAL A 142 -2.11 -3.87 3.79
CA VAL A 142 -1.40 -5.14 3.62
C VAL A 142 -1.20 -5.37 2.12
N VAL A 143 0.06 -5.47 1.72
CA VAL A 143 0.45 -5.85 0.35
C VAL A 143 0.89 -7.31 0.38
N ARG A 144 0.32 -8.12 -0.52
CA ARG A 144 0.71 -9.51 -0.73
C ARG A 144 1.33 -9.65 -2.10
N GLY A 145 2.63 -9.93 -2.14
CA GLY A 145 3.32 -10.31 -3.37
C GLY A 145 3.08 -11.77 -3.72
N SER A 146 3.30 -12.12 -4.99
CA SER A 146 3.42 -13.49 -5.45
C SER A 146 4.85 -14.00 -5.30
N CYS A 147 5.01 -15.32 -5.23
CA CYS A 147 6.33 -15.93 -5.35
C CYS A 147 6.81 -15.80 -6.80
N ILE A 148 8.08 -15.42 -6.99
CA ILE A 148 8.68 -15.34 -8.33
C ILE A 148 8.73 -16.71 -9.03
N ALA A 149 8.90 -17.80 -8.27
CA ALA A 149 8.87 -19.14 -8.84
C ALA A 149 7.52 -19.46 -9.48
N ASP A 150 6.42 -19.09 -8.81
CA ASP A 150 5.07 -19.28 -9.33
C ASP A 150 4.86 -18.49 -10.63
N GLU A 151 5.34 -17.23 -10.67
CA GLU A 151 5.29 -16.38 -11.87
C GLU A 151 6.09 -16.98 -13.04
N TYR A 152 7.17 -17.70 -12.77
CA TYR A 152 7.97 -18.37 -13.79
C TYR A 152 7.33 -19.65 -14.31
N GLU A 153 6.67 -20.43 -13.44
CA GLU A 153 5.98 -21.66 -13.80
C GLU A 153 4.66 -21.40 -14.53
N ARG A 154 3.87 -20.44 -14.05
CA ARG A 154 2.61 -20.02 -14.66
C ARG A 154 2.42 -18.53 -14.48
N THR A 155 2.40 -17.81 -15.59
CA THR A 155 2.02 -16.41 -15.58
C THR A 155 0.56 -16.27 -15.13
N SER A 156 0.34 -15.83 -13.89
CA SER A 156 -1.00 -15.54 -13.34
C SER A 156 -1.56 -14.20 -13.83
N LEU A 157 -0.77 -13.45 -14.61
CA LEU A 157 -1.16 -12.18 -15.20
C LEU A 157 -2.09 -12.43 -16.39
N ASP A 158 -3.21 -11.72 -16.43
CA ASP A 158 -4.03 -11.61 -17.64
C ASP A 158 -3.29 -10.72 -18.64
N LEU A 159 -2.35 -11.32 -19.37
CA LEU A 159 -1.56 -10.60 -20.37
C LEU A 159 -2.44 -10.00 -21.46
N SER A 160 -3.58 -10.62 -21.80
CA SER A 160 -4.44 -10.12 -22.87
C SER A 160 -4.93 -8.70 -22.62
N SER A 161 -5.43 -8.39 -21.41
CA SER A 161 -5.93 -7.04 -21.10
C SER A 161 -4.84 -5.98 -21.13
N TYR A 162 -3.62 -6.30 -20.68
CA TYR A 162 -2.49 -5.36 -20.73
C TYR A 162 -1.95 -5.11 -22.13
N LEU A 163 -2.13 -6.04 -23.07
CA LEU A 163 -1.60 -5.93 -24.42
C LEU A 163 -2.59 -5.29 -25.41
N GLU A 164 -3.84 -5.04 -24.99
CA GLU A 164 -4.79 -4.22 -25.76
C GLU A 164 -4.30 -2.77 -25.88
N ASP A 165 -3.67 -2.24 -24.84
CA ASP A 165 -3.03 -0.93 -24.88
C ASP A 165 -1.69 -1.02 -25.61
N PRO A 166 -1.56 -0.39 -26.79
CA PRO A 166 -0.31 -0.43 -27.54
C PRO A 166 0.84 0.23 -26.78
N ASP A 167 0.63 1.10 -25.80
CA ASP A 167 1.67 1.81 -25.04
C ASP A 167 2.04 1.14 -23.71
N SER A 168 1.44 -0.01 -23.40
CA SER A 168 1.67 -0.77 -22.18
C SER A 168 3.15 -1.14 -21.96
N LEU A 169 3.66 -0.94 -20.74
CA LEU A 169 5.01 -1.40 -20.40
C LEU A 169 5.12 -2.92 -20.26
N MET A 170 4.00 -3.65 -20.27
CA MET A 170 3.96 -5.11 -20.21
C MET A 170 4.73 -5.76 -21.37
N PHE A 171 4.82 -5.07 -22.52
CA PHE A 171 5.65 -5.56 -23.63
C PHE A 171 7.12 -5.69 -23.24
N TYR A 172 7.67 -4.77 -22.43
CA TYR A 172 9.05 -4.85 -21.97
C TYR A 172 9.25 -6.00 -20.97
N TYR A 173 8.27 -6.29 -20.11
CA TYR A 173 8.31 -7.48 -19.27
C TYR A 173 8.41 -8.77 -20.11
N ILE A 174 7.57 -8.90 -21.15
CA ILE A 174 7.59 -10.06 -22.05
C ILE A 174 8.95 -10.16 -22.77
N ILE A 175 9.46 -9.03 -23.28
CA ILE A 175 10.76 -9.00 -23.96
C ILE A 175 11.90 -9.38 -22.99
N LEU A 176 11.89 -8.88 -21.75
CA LEU A 176 12.88 -9.24 -20.72
C LEU A 176 12.85 -10.73 -20.38
N ARG A 177 11.66 -11.36 -20.31
CA ARG A 177 11.53 -12.82 -20.16
C ARG A 177 12.07 -13.57 -21.39
N GLY A 178 11.89 -13.00 -22.58
CA GLY A 178 12.50 -13.50 -23.82
C GLY A 178 14.03 -13.35 -23.84
N LEU A 179 14.56 -12.23 -23.33
CA LEU A 179 15.99 -11.97 -23.21
C LEU A 179 16.67 -12.99 -22.31
N GLU A 180 16.04 -13.33 -21.18
CA GLU A 180 16.57 -14.37 -20.29
C GLU A 180 16.73 -15.72 -21.01
N ARG A 181 15.73 -16.12 -21.79
CA ARG A 181 15.83 -17.33 -22.62
C ARG A 181 16.88 -17.21 -23.73
N PHE A 182 16.97 -16.05 -24.37
CA PHE A 182 17.98 -15.78 -25.39
C PHE A 182 19.39 -15.94 -24.82
N ILE A 183 19.66 -15.35 -23.65
CA ILE A 183 20.94 -15.44 -22.97
C ILE A 183 21.22 -16.89 -22.56
N SER A 184 20.21 -17.62 -22.07
CA SER A 184 20.34 -19.04 -21.74
C SER A 184 20.66 -19.92 -22.96
N GLU A 185 20.05 -19.65 -24.12
CA GLU A 185 20.26 -20.42 -25.35
C GLU A 185 21.58 -20.06 -26.08
N PHE A 186 21.93 -18.78 -26.15
CA PHE A 186 23.05 -18.28 -26.96
C PHE A 186 24.27 -17.83 -26.15
N ASN A 187 24.18 -17.76 -24.82
CA ASN A 187 25.22 -17.30 -23.90
C ASN A 187 25.78 -15.91 -24.26
N THR A 188 24.92 -15.04 -24.79
CA THR A 188 25.24 -13.67 -25.20
C THR A 188 23.99 -12.79 -25.13
N TYR A 189 24.16 -11.47 -25.03
CA TYR A 189 23.07 -10.51 -25.21
C TYR A 189 22.77 -10.34 -26.71
N PRO A 190 21.49 -10.16 -27.10
CA PRO A 190 21.16 -9.88 -28.48
C PRO A 190 21.67 -8.49 -28.89
N GLY A 191 22.22 -8.39 -30.10
CA GLY A 191 22.71 -7.12 -30.64
C GLY A 191 23.91 -6.56 -29.87
N GLN A 192 24.71 -7.41 -29.22
CA GLN A 192 25.96 -6.98 -28.56
C GLN A 192 26.95 -6.32 -29.54
N PHE A 193 26.91 -6.74 -30.81
CA PHE A 193 27.66 -6.14 -31.91
C PHE A 193 26.71 -5.63 -32.99
N ASP A 194 27.06 -4.53 -33.66
CA ASP A 194 26.20 -3.84 -34.64
C ASP A 194 25.74 -4.76 -35.79
N ASP A 195 26.58 -5.69 -36.23
CA ASP A 195 26.28 -6.63 -37.31
C ASP A 195 25.34 -7.78 -36.88
N GLN A 196 25.09 -7.92 -35.57
CA GLN A 196 24.22 -8.95 -35.00
C GLN A 196 22.79 -8.47 -34.71
N VAL A 197 22.54 -7.15 -34.75
CA VAL A 197 21.23 -6.58 -34.40
C VAL A 197 20.11 -7.20 -35.25
N GLU A 198 20.18 -7.11 -36.58
CA GLU A 198 19.12 -7.65 -37.46
C GLU A 198 18.93 -9.18 -37.34
N PRO A 199 20.00 -10.02 -37.35
CA PRO A 199 19.85 -11.45 -37.10
C PRO A 199 19.23 -11.77 -35.73
N ASP A 200 19.62 -11.05 -34.68
CA ASP A 200 19.17 -11.33 -33.31
C ASP A 200 17.75 -10.87 -33.06
N VAL A 201 17.27 -9.83 -33.76
CA VAL A 201 15.85 -9.46 -33.76
C VAL A 201 14.97 -10.63 -34.19
N LEU A 202 15.34 -11.33 -35.27
CA LEU A 202 14.59 -12.49 -35.75
C LEU A 202 14.62 -13.66 -34.74
N LYS A 203 15.79 -13.93 -34.14
CA LYS A 203 15.95 -14.97 -33.12
C LYS A 203 15.12 -14.66 -31.86
N LEU A 204 15.25 -13.45 -31.33
CA LEU A 204 14.55 -13.00 -30.13
C LEU A 204 13.02 -13.01 -30.35
N LYS A 205 12.55 -12.57 -31.51
CA LYS A 205 11.13 -12.66 -31.89
C LYS A 205 10.63 -14.10 -31.91
N GLY A 206 11.44 -15.03 -32.41
CA GLY A 206 11.16 -16.46 -32.39
C GLY A 206 11.03 -17.01 -30.96
N ILE A 207 11.94 -16.64 -30.06
CA ILE A 207 11.88 -17.01 -28.64
C ILE A 207 10.63 -16.45 -27.97
N ILE A 208 10.34 -15.17 -28.18
CA ILE A 208 9.18 -14.53 -27.56
C ILE A 208 7.87 -15.14 -28.09
N SER A 209 7.80 -15.47 -29.38
CA SER A 209 6.61 -16.12 -29.96
C SER A 209 6.35 -17.51 -29.35
N LYS A 210 7.42 -18.28 -29.06
CA LYS A 210 7.30 -19.55 -28.33
C LYS A 210 6.81 -19.32 -26.90
N LEU A 211 7.39 -18.34 -26.21
CA LEU A 211 7.03 -17.99 -24.82
C LEU A 211 5.57 -17.51 -24.70
N LEU A 212 5.09 -16.69 -25.62
CA LEU A 212 3.67 -16.29 -25.67
C LEU A 212 2.75 -17.48 -25.95
N SER A 213 3.17 -18.40 -26.83
CA SER A 213 2.43 -19.64 -27.09
C SER A 213 2.32 -20.53 -25.84
N GLU A 214 3.41 -20.67 -25.08
CA GLU A 214 3.42 -21.40 -23.80
C GLU A 214 2.50 -20.76 -22.75
N TRP A 215 2.39 -19.43 -22.75
CA TRP A 215 1.49 -18.69 -21.88
C TRP A 215 0.05 -18.60 -22.40
N SER A 216 -0.28 -19.33 -23.49
CA SER A 216 -1.60 -19.28 -24.13
C SER A 216 -2.05 -17.87 -24.53
N CYS A 217 -1.09 -16.98 -24.83
CA CYS A 217 -1.33 -15.61 -25.27
C CYS A 217 -1.14 -15.52 -26.79
N SER A 218 -2.21 -15.19 -27.53
CA SER A 218 -2.19 -15.11 -29.00
C SER A 218 -1.78 -13.73 -29.53
N HIS A 219 -1.14 -12.89 -28.71
CA HIS A 219 -0.76 -11.54 -29.11
C HIS A 219 0.49 -11.53 -30.00
N VAL A 220 0.52 -10.67 -31.02
CA VAL A 220 1.69 -10.47 -31.87
C VAL A 220 2.39 -9.17 -31.47
N LEU A 221 3.63 -9.27 -31.00
CA LEU A 221 4.45 -8.10 -30.68
C LEU A 221 4.82 -7.33 -31.94
N ARG A 222 4.87 -5.99 -31.82
CA ARG A 222 5.42 -5.11 -32.85
C ARG A 222 6.94 -5.23 -32.90
N ASP A 223 7.48 -5.28 -34.10
CA ASP A 223 8.90 -5.52 -34.34
C ASP A 223 9.79 -4.39 -33.81
N GLU A 224 9.27 -3.15 -33.78
CA GLU A 224 10.00 -1.95 -33.32
C GLU A 224 10.56 -2.09 -31.90
N ARG A 225 9.80 -2.69 -30.97
CA ARG A 225 10.25 -2.84 -29.57
C ARG A 225 11.32 -3.91 -29.40
N VAL A 226 11.18 -5.00 -30.15
CA VAL A 226 12.19 -6.08 -30.15
C VAL A 226 13.48 -5.55 -30.78
N HIS A 227 13.36 -4.77 -31.85
CA HIS A 227 14.48 -4.08 -32.49
C HIS A 227 15.20 -3.14 -31.54
N GLU A 228 14.46 -2.29 -30.84
CA GLU A 228 15.04 -1.35 -29.88
C GLU A 228 15.76 -2.06 -28.73
N VAL A 229 15.24 -3.19 -28.24
CA VAL A 229 15.92 -3.97 -27.20
C VAL A 229 17.19 -4.65 -27.72
N CYS A 230 17.20 -5.17 -28.95
CA CYS A 230 18.43 -5.65 -29.58
C CYS A 230 19.45 -4.51 -29.76
N ARG A 231 18.98 -3.30 -30.12
CA ARG A 231 19.83 -2.12 -30.26
C ARG A 231 20.47 -1.69 -28.92
N TYR A 232 19.84 -1.98 -27.78
CA TYR A 232 20.47 -1.73 -26.48
C TYR A 232 21.75 -2.56 -26.27
N GLY A 233 21.87 -3.73 -26.91
CA GLY A 233 23.10 -4.54 -26.89
C GLY A 233 23.58 -4.98 -25.50
N GLY A 234 22.67 -5.06 -24.52
CA GLY A 234 23.02 -5.35 -23.12
C GLY A 234 23.71 -4.19 -22.38
N ALA A 235 23.63 -2.97 -22.90
CA ALA A 235 24.22 -1.80 -22.24
C ALA A 235 23.50 -1.44 -20.92
N GLU A 236 24.29 -0.98 -19.95
CA GLU A 236 23.80 -0.42 -18.69
C GLU A 236 24.13 1.08 -18.63
N LEU A 237 23.14 1.92 -18.89
CA LEU A 237 23.32 3.38 -18.93
C LEU A 237 23.26 3.97 -17.52
N HIS A 238 24.29 4.75 -17.16
CA HIS A 238 24.41 5.37 -15.83
C HIS A 238 23.14 6.13 -15.39
N SER A 239 22.56 6.95 -16.28
CA SER A 239 21.35 7.73 -15.95
C SER A 239 20.11 6.85 -15.74
N VAL A 240 20.02 5.69 -16.38
CA VAL A 240 18.90 4.74 -16.20
C VAL A 240 19.09 3.96 -14.91
N SER A 241 20.30 3.44 -14.66
CA SER A 241 20.63 2.77 -13.40
C SER A 241 20.45 3.71 -12.19
N ALA A 242 20.76 5.00 -12.34
CA ALA A 242 20.55 6.00 -11.29
C ALA A 242 19.07 6.30 -10.98
N ILE A 243 18.13 5.98 -11.89
CA ILE A 243 16.69 6.09 -11.61
C ILE A 243 16.19 4.86 -10.85
N LEU A 244 16.79 3.68 -11.10
CA LEU A 244 16.39 2.42 -10.46
C LEU A 244 16.99 2.21 -9.07
N GLY A 245 18.19 2.75 -8.81
CA GLY A 245 18.90 2.65 -7.52
C GLY A 245 18.48 3.71 -6.51
#